data_AF-A0A1A8VNJ7-F1
#
_entry.id   AF-A0A1A8VNJ7-F1
#
_cell.length_a   1.000
_cell.length_b   1.000
_cell.length_c   1.000
_cell.angle_alpha   90.00
_cell.angle_beta   90.00
_cell.angle_gamma   90.00
#
_symmetry.space_group_name_H-M   'P 1'
#
loop_
_entity.id
_entity.type
_entity.pdbx_description
1 polymer ?
#
loop_
_entity_poly.entity_id
_entity_poly.type
_entity_poly.pdbx_seq_one_letter_code
_entity_poly.pdbx_strand_id
1 'polypeptide(L)'
;MGAPSYKFNNELDSIINICSFCSACDEEKHSFIPKYGLKILCFYFARNLETIYYEYVNKGTLKDKLCNDLIYWLHNNLKNIHRIKKSEYEEIVNEFKGIWENITKHYQEITKDKICRISFEKFLSFHVSTKAKNVSKYCENYELIKNELDRGGNCGGYYKYLTKNSNIYKTISLGCVQDDGNNYCLGFNDCHTYNPQNLL
;
A
#
# COMPACT_ATOMS: atom_id res chain seq x y z
N MET A 1 15.32 -6.90 -12.55
CA MET A 1 14.00 -6.29 -12.80
C MET A 1 13.21 -6.38 -11.50
N GLY A 2 12.54 -5.30 -11.08
CA GLY A 2 11.74 -5.30 -9.85
C GLY A 2 10.27 -5.57 -10.16
N ALA A 3 9.55 -6.12 -9.19
CA ALA A 3 8.10 -6.28 -9.27
C ALA A 3 7.40 -4.94 -9.61
N PRO A 4 6.24 -4.94 -10.29
CA PRO A 4 5.46 -3.71 -10.54
C PRO A 4 5.27 -2.86 -9.28
N SER A 5 5.04 -3.50 -8.13
CA SER A 5 4.95 -2.74 -6.88
C SER A 5 6.26 -2.18 -6.36
N TYR A 6 7.41 -2.77 -6.69
CA TYR A 6 8.71 -2.21 -6.34
C TYR A 6 8.91 -0.86 -7.04
N LYS A 7 8.48 -0.76 -8.30
CA LYS A 7 8.49 0.51 -9.06
C LYS A 7 7.63 1.56 -8.34
N PHE A 8 6.37 1.24 -8.05
CA PHE A 8 5.48 2.18 -7.34
C PHE A 8 6.02 2.58 -5.96
N ASN A 9 6.56 1.64 -5.18
CA ASN A 9 7.12 1.95 -3.87
C ASN A 9 8.31 2.94 -3.95
N ASN A 10 9.09 2.91 -5.03
CA ASN A 10 10.15 3.90 -5.27
C ASN A 10 9.60 5.25 -5.73
N GLU A 11 8.40 5.29 -6.29
CA GLU A 11 7.73 6.49 -6.77
C GLU A 11 6.91 7.20 -5.68
N LEU A 12 6.66 6.56 -4.54
CA LEU A 12 5.89 7.14 -3.43
C LEU A 12 6.43 8.52 -2.99
N ASP A 13 7.74 8.69 -3.02
CA ASP A 13 8.44 9.92 -2.63
C ASP A 13 8.96 10.74 -3.84
N SER A 14 8.54 10.40 -5.07
CA SER A 14 9.00 11.12 -6.27
C SER A 14 8.48 12.56 -6.34
N ILE A 15 9.23 13.43 -7.03
CA ILE A 15 8.90 14.84 -7.22
C ILE A 15 7.46 15.00 -7.76
N ILE A 16 6.74 15.93 -7.18
CA ILE A 16 5.38 16.29 -7.59
C ILE A 16 5.49 17.35 -8.68
N ASN A 17 5.21 16.97 -9.94
CA ASN A 17 5.22 17.89 -11.07
C ASN A 17 3.82 18.47 -11.32
N ILE A 18 2.83 17.58 -11.50
CA ILE A 18 1.43 17.91 -11.74
C ILE A 18 0.61 17.03 -10.79
N CYS A 19 -0.34 17.63 -10.09
CA CYS A 19 -1.22 16.90 -9.19
C CYS A 19 -2.59 17.59 -9.08
N SER A 20 -3.61 17.06 -9.75
CA SER A 20 -4.96 17.61 -9.66
C SER A 20 -5.60 17.33 -8.31
N PHE A 21 -5.28 16.19 -7.69
CA PHE A 21 -5.86 15.83 -6.38
C PHE A 21 -5.29 16.66 -5.22
N CYS A 22 -4.18 17.35 -5.43
CA CYS A 22 -3.49 18.09 -4.39
C CYS A 22 -4.25 19.33 -3.91
N SER A 23 -5.23 19.83 -4.67
CA SER A 23 -6.12 20.91 -4.20
C SER A 23 -6.89 20.52 -2.93
N ALA A 24 -7.15 19.23 -2.71
CA ALA A 24 -7.79 18.73 -1.49
C ALA A 24 -6.91 18.93 -0.23
N CYS A 25 -5.61 19.17 -0.39
CA CYS A 25 -4.67 19.44 0.71
C CYS A 25 -4.64 20.90 1.16
N ASP A 26 -5.20 21.81 0.35
CA ASP A 26 -5.20 23.25 0.61
C ASP A 26 -6.49 23.75 1.27
N GLU A 27 -7.47 22.86 1.52
CA GLU A 27 -8.72 23.23 2.20
C GLU A 27 -8.48 23.62 3.66
N GLU A 28 -8.93 24.82 4.08
CA GLU A 28 -8.68 25.43 5.41
C GLU A 28 -9.14 24.60 6.62
N LYS A 29 -9.93 23.54 6.40
CA LYS A 29 -10.47 22.69 7.47
C LYS A 29 -9.46 21.69 8.06
N HIS A 30 -8.26 21.57 7.49
CA HIS A 30 -7.24 20.62 7.94
C HIS A 30 -6.33 21.23 9.03
N SER A 31 -6.24 20.56 10.19
CA SER A 31 -5.47 21.05 11.35
C SER A 31 -3.97 21.06 11.09
N PHE A 32 -3.51 20.27 10.12
CA PHE A 32 -2.09 20.17 9.79
C PHE A 32 -1.59 21.29 8.84
N ILE A 33 -2.43 22.19 8.34
CA ILE A 33 -2.01 23.28 7.44
C ILE A 33 -0.84 24.11 8.03
N PRO A 34 -0.84 24.49 9.32
CA PRO A 34 0.29 25.20 9.92
C PRO A 34 1.55 24.32 10.04
N LYS A 35 1.42 23.00 9.96
CA LYS A 35 2.49 22.01 10.08
C LYS A 35 3.05 21.68 8.69
N TYR A 36 3.97 22.50 8.18
CA TYR A 36 4.57 22.37 6.83
C TYR A 36 4.93 20.93 6.41
N GLY A 37 5.54 20.15 7.32
CA GLY A 37 5.90 18.76 7.02
C GLY A 37 4.69 17.87 6.70
N LEU A 38 3.58 18.04 7.44
CA LEU A 38 2.35 17.30 7.20
C LEU A 38 1.60 17.82 5.97
N LYS A 39 1.67 19.13 5.71
CA LYS A 39 1.18 19.71 4.46
C LYS A 39 1.87 19.04 3.27
N ILE A 40 3.20 19.03 3.23
CA ILE A 40 4.00 18.35 2.19
C ILE A 40 3.62 16.87 2.07
N LEU A 41 3.47 16.16 3.19
CA LEU A 41 3.03 14.76 3.20
C LEU A 41 1.64 14.59 2.55
N CYS A 42 0.72 15.53 2.78
CA CYS A 42 -0.58 15.54 2.10
C CYS A 42 -0.43 15.60 0.58
N PHE A 43 0.42 16.50 0.06
CA PHE A 43 0.62 16.61 -1.39
C PHE A 43 1.15 15.31 -2.00
N TYR A 44 2.13 14.66 -1.35
CA TYR A 44 2.61 13.35 -1.80
C TYR A 44 1.49 12.29 -1.75
N PHE A 45 0.71 12.27 -0.67
CA PHE A 45 -0.41 11.35 -0.51
C PHE A 45 -1.46 11.53 -1.62
N ALA A 46 -1.90 12.77 -1.88
CA ALA A 46 -2.87 13.09 -2.91
C ALA A 46 -2.35 12.74 -4.32
N ARG A 47 -1.08 13.05 -4.62
CA ARG A 47 -0.43 12.68 -5.88
C ARG A 47 -0.38 11.17 -6.07
N ASN A 48 -0.05 10.41 -5.02
CA ASN A 48 -0.01 8.95 -5.10
C ASN A 48 -1.41 8.33 -5.32
N LEU A 49 -2.46 8.91 -4.73
CA LEU A 49 -3.85 8.52 -5.04
C LEU A 49 -4.19 8.77 -6.52
N GLU A 50 -3.73 9.90 -7.06
CA GLU A 50 -3.91 10.26 -8.47
C GLU A 50 -3.19 9.29 -9.41
N THR A 51 -1.95 8.94 -9.11
CA THR A 51 -1.20 7.91 -9.84
C THR A 51 -1.95 6.57 -9.82
N ILE A 52 -2.42 6.11 -8.66
CA ILE A 52 -3.21 4.87 -8.57
C ILE A 52 -4.46 4.94 -9.44
N TYR A 53 -5.17 6.06 -9.41
CA TYR A 53 -6.37 6.27 -10.21
C TYR A 53 -6.08 6.19 -11.72
N TYR A 54 -5.13 6.97 -12.23
CA TYR A 54 -4.91 7.04 -13.68
C TYR A 54 -4.17 5.83 -14.24
N GLU A 55 -3.21 5.26 -13.51
CA GLU A 55 -2.34 4.20 -14.03
C GLU A 55 -2.82 2.78 -13.66
N TYR A 56 -3.55 2.63 -12.54
CA TYR A 56 -3.82 1.33 -11.94
C TYR A 56 -5.30 1.00 -11.70
N VAL A 57 -6.25 1.89 -12.01
CA VAL A 57 -7.70 1.68 -11.73
C VAL A 57 -8.25 0.34 -12.21
N ASN A 58 -7.79 -0.15 -13.36
CA ASN A 58 -8.26 -1.40 -13.98
C ASN A 58 -7.34 -2.60 -13.72
N LYS A 59 -6.39 -2.49 -12.78
CA LYS A 59 -5.37 -3.53 -12.51
C LYS A 59 -5.74 -4.50 -11.37
N GLY A 60 -7.02 -4.57 -10.98
CA GLY A 60 -7.54 -5.56 -10.02
C GLY A 60 -6.71 -5.65 -8.74
N THR A 61 -6.23 -6.85 -8.41
CA THR A 61 -5.39 -7.16 -7.24
C THR A 61 -4.17 -6.25 -7.09
N LEU A 62 -3.55 -5.82 -8.20
CA LEU A 62 -2.41 -4.90 -8.12
C LEU A 62 -2.85 -3.54 -7.55
N LYS A 63 -3.99 -3.00 -7.98
CA LYS A 63 -4.54 -1.74 -7.45
C LYS A 63 -4.73 -1.83 -5.94
N ASP A 64 -5.39 -2.89 -5.47
CA ASP A 64 -5.69 -3.07 -4.04
C ASP A 64 -4.41 -3.19 -3.21
N LYS A 65 -3.39 -3.85 -3.76
CA LYS A 65 -2.04 -3.86 -3.18
C LYS A 65 -1.43 -2.47 -3.09
N LEU A 66 -1.44 -1.69 -4.17
CA LEU A 66 -0.87 -0.34 -4.18
C LEU A 66 -1.59 0.59 -3.20
N CYS A 67 -2.91 0.46 -3.08
CA CYS A 67 -3.72 1.16 -2.09
C CYS A 67 -3.28 0.82 -0.65
N ASN A 68 -3.10 -0.46 -0.34
CA ASN A 68 -2.58 -0.86 0.98
C ASN A 68 -1.14 -0.38 1.20
N ASP A 69 -0.29 -0.42 0.17
CA ASP A 69 1.09 0.07 0.22
C ASP A 69 1.14 1.58 0.53
N LEU A 70 0.22 2.36 -0.05
CA LEU A 70 0.06 3.78 0.24
C LEU A 70 -0.39 4.04 1.68
N ILE A 71 -1.37 3.29 2.20
CA ILE A 71 -1.81 3.39 3.62
C ILE A 71 -0.66 3.06 4.56
N TYR A 72 0.08 1.98 4.29
CA TYR A 72 1.29 1.66 5.06
C TYR A 72 2.31 2.79 5.02
N TRP A 73 2.59 3.34 3.84
CA TRP A 73 3.56 4.42 3.65
C TRP A 73 3.15 5.67 4.43
N LEU A 74 1.87 6.03 4.41
CA LEU A 74 1.33 7.14 5.19
C LEU A 74 1.55 6.90 6.69
N HIS A 75 1.17 5.74 7.20
CA HIS A 75 1.38 5.42 8.62
C HIS A 75 2.86 5.43 9.01
N ASN A 76 3.74 4.91 8.15
CA ASN A 76 5.18 4.92 8.37
C ASN A 76 5.73 6.35 8.41
N ASN A 77 5.29 7.23 7.51
CA ASN A 77 5.65 8.64 7.52
C ASN A 77 5.20 9.32 8.80
N LEU A 78 3.94 9.14 9.20
CA LEU A 78 3.40 9.76 10.41
C LEU A 78 4.13 9.27 11.68
N LYS A 79 4.39 7.96 11.81
CA LYS A 79 5.01 7.38 13.01
C LYS A 79 6.52 7.57 13.08
N ASN A 80 7.23 7.31 11.98
CA ASN A 80 8.68 7.15 12.02
C ASN A 80 9.41 8.39 11.52
N ILE A 81 8.85 9.12 10.56
CA ILE A 81 9.46 10.31 9.95
C ILE A 81 9.02 11.57 10.70
N HIS A 82 7.72 11.83 10.75
CA HIS A 82 7.15 12.99 11.44
C HIS A 82 7.02 12.79 12.96
N ARG A 83 7.15 11.54 13.45
CA ARG A 83 7.12 11.19 14.88
C ARG A 83 5.91 11.79 15.60
N ILE A 84 4.76 11.72 14.94
CA ILE A 84 3.49 12.24 15.48
C ILE A 84 3.19 11.56 16.82
N LYS A 85 2.84 12.39 17.81
CA LYS A 85 2.51 11.92 19.15
C LYS A 85 1.30 11.00 19.10
N LYS A 86 1.27 9.98 19.96
CA LYS A 86 0.15 9.03 20.06
C LYS A 86 -1.20 9.75 20.25
N SER A 87 -1.23 10.85 20.99
CA SER A 87 -2.42 11.65 21.24
C SER A 87 -2.98 12.38 20.02
N GLU A 88 -2.13 12.74 19.04
CA GLU A 88 -2.53 13.45 17.81
C GLU A 88 -2.67 12.49 16.61
N TYR A 89 -2.24 11.24 16.78
CA TYR A 89 -2.08 10.31 15.68
C TYR A 89 -3.40 9.97 14.98
N GLU A 90 -4.43 9.64 15.76
CA GLU A 90 -5.73 9.26 15.22
C GLU A 90 -6.43 10.44 14.54
N GLU A 91 -6.31 11.64 15.11
CA GLU A 91 -6.83 12.88 14.51
C GLU A 91 -6.20 13.14 13.14
N ILE A 92 -4.87 13.13 13.06
CA ILE A 92 -4.16 13.35 11.79
C ILE A 92 -4.50 12.25 10.77
N VAL A 93 -4.55 10.99 11.20
CA VAL A 93 -4.97 9.88 10.32
C VAL A 93 -6.37 10.11 9.75
N ASN A 94 -7.32 10.58 10.59
CA ASN A 94 -8.67 10.90 10.14
C ASN A 94 -8.71 12.09 9.17
N GLU A 95 -7.81 13.06 9.30
CA GLU A 95 -7.68 14.13 8.30
C GLU A 95 -7.23 13.62 6.94
N PHE A 96 -6.25 12.69 6.89
CA PHE A 96 -5.86 12.02 5.64
C PHE A 96 -6.99 11.20 5.02
N LYS A 97 -7.84 10.57 5.85
CA LYS A 97 -9.09 9.96 5.37
C LYS A 97 -10.04 11.01 4.79
N GLY A 98 -10.19 12.16 5.44
CA GLY A 98 -10.97 13.29 4.95
C GLY A 98 -10.51 13.82 3.60
N ILE A 99 -9.20 13.86 3.35
CA ILE A 99 -8.63 14.23 2.04
C ILE A 99 -9.07 13.25 0.95
N TRP A 100 -8.99 11.94 1.21
CA TRP A 100 -9.49 10.92 0.28
C TRP A 100 -11.00 11.07 0.03
N GLU A 101 -11.79 11.35 1.07
CA GLU A 101 -13.22 11.60 0.93
C GLU A 101 -13.53 12.86 0.10
N ASN A 102 -12.74 13.92 0.26
CA ASN A 102 -12.85 15.14 -0.53
C ASN A 102 -12.57 14.88 -2.01
N ILE A 103 -11.48 14.18 -2.33
CA ILE A 103 -11.13 13.80 -3.70
C ILE A 103 -12.30 13.03 -4.35
N THR A 104 -12.84 12.02 -3.65
CA THR A 104 -13.93 11.20 -4.20
C THR A 104 -15.27 11.94 -4.31
N LYS A 105 -15.47 13.07 -3.60
CA LYS A 105 -16.66 13.93 -3.73
C LYS A 105 -16.51 15.00 -4.79
N HIS A 106 -15.32 15.60 -4.91
CA HIS A 106 -15.06 16.76 -5.75
C HIS A 106 -15.02 16.37 -7.24
N TYR A 107 -14.46 15.20 -7.55
CA TYR A 107 -14.38 14.69 -8.91
C TYR A 107 -15.55 13.73 -9.16
N GLN A 108 -16.69 14.25 -9.65
CA GLN A 108 -17.95 13.50 -9.80
C GLN A 108 -17.83 12.22 -10.66
N GLU A 109 -16.81 12.11 -11.52
CA GLU A 109 -16.53 10.92 -12.35
C GLU A 109 -15.74 9.82 -11.61
N ILE A 110 -15.19 10.15 -10.44
CA ILE A 110 -14.34 9.30 -9.61
C ILE A 110 -15.18 8.66 -8.52
N THR A 111 -15.71 7.47 -8.81
CA THR A 111 -16.37 6.67 -7.77
C THR A 111 -15.34 6.15 -6.77
N LYS A 112 -15.74 5.98 -5.51
CA LYS A 112 -14.87 5.45 -4.44
C LYS A 112 -14.18 4.14 -4.87
N ASP A 113 -14.89 3.24 -5.55
CA ASP A 113 -14.35 1.98 -6.06
C ASP A 113 -13.11 2.13 -6.96
N LYS A 114 -12.99 3.26 -7.65
CA LYS A 114 -11.85 3.56 -8.52
C LYS A 114 -10.62 4.01 -7.74
N ILE A 115 -10.78 4.50 -6.50
CA ILE A 115 -9.67 4.97 -5.66
C ILE A 115 -9.75 4.29 -4.29
N CYS A 116 -9.09 3.13 -4.17
CA CYS A 116 -8.73 2.56 -2.88
C CYS A 116 -9.85 2.37 -1.83
N ARG A 117 -11.13 2.29 -2.25
CA ARG A 117 -12.29 2.20 -1.33
C ARG A 117 -12.09 1.22 -0.18
N ILE A 118 -11.71 -0.02 -0.49
CA ILE A 118 -11.56 -1.09 0.52
C ILE A 118 -10.54 -0.68 1.59
N SER A 119 -9.43 -0.06 1.18
CA SER A 119 -8.36 0.37 2.07
C SER A 119 -8.78 1.54 2.97
N PHE A 120 -9.60 2.47 2.47
CA PHE A 120 -10.01 3.68 3.21
C PHE A 120 -11.32 3.55 3.99
N GLU A 121 -12.26 2.71 3.57
CA GLU A 121 -13.49 2.44 4.33
C GLU A 121 -13.18 1.69 5.63
N LYS A 122 -12.25 0.73 5.57
CA LYS A 122 -11.75 0.02 6.77
C LYS A 122 -10.61 0.76 7.48
N PHE A 123 -9.94 1.69 6.80
CA PHE A 123 -8.72 2.40 7.22
C PHE A 123 -7.84 1.55 8.16
N LEU A 124 -7.18 0.54 7.59
CA LEU A 124 -6.47 -0.48 8.35
C LEU A 124 -5.39 0.13 9.25
N SER A 125 -5.27 -0.35 10.48
CA SER A 125 -4.22 0.11 11.39
C SER A 125 -2.82 -0.14 10.83
N PHE A 126 -1.83 0.62 11.31
CA PHE A 126 -0.43 0.43 10.90
C PHE A 126 0.07 -1.02 11.00
N HIS A 127 -0.33 -1.75 12.05
CA HIS A 127 0.05 -3.15 12.22
C HIS A 127 -0.54 -4.03 11.13
N VAL A 128 -1.83 -3.83 10.85
CA VAL A 128 -2.57 -4.59 9.83
C VAL A 128 -2.04 -4.27 8.44
N SER A 129 -1.84 -2.99 8.11
CA SER A 129 -1.30 -2.56 6.82
C SER A 129 0.13 -3.07 6.59
N THR A 130 0.95 -3.15 7.66
CA THR A 130 2.30 -3.72 7.61
C THR A 130 2.28 -5.21 7.29
N LYS A 131 1.42 -5.98 7.97
CA LYS A 131 1.26 -7.41 7.67
C LYS A 131 0.78 -7.63 6.23
N ALA A 132 -0.25 -6.90 5.80
CA ALA A 132 -0.79 -7.00 4.45
C ALA A 132 0.24 -6.63 3.37
N LYS A 133 1.08 -5.60 3.62
CA LYS A 133 2.19 -5.24 2.75
C LYS A 133 3.22 -6.37 2.62
N ASN A 134 3.61 -6.98 3.74
CA ASN A 134 4.59 -8.07 3.72
C ASN A 134 4.06 -9.32 3.01
N VAL A 135 2.80 -9.68 3.26
CA VAL A 135 2.13 -10.81 2.60
C VAL A 135 2.00 -10.57 1.10
N SER A 136 1.42 -9.45 0.68
CA SER A 136 1.25 -9.14 -0.76
C SER A 136 2.59 -9.03 -1.50
N LYS A 137 3.64 -8.49 -0.86
CA LYS A 137 5.00 -8.48 -1.40
C LYS A 137 5.56 -9.89 -1.58
N TYR A 138 5.31 -10.78 -0.63
CA TYR A 138 5.69 -12.18 -0.76
C TYR A 138 4.98 -12.84 -1.94
N CYS A 139 3.66 -12.68 -2.05
CA CYS A 139 2.86 -13.27 -3.11
C CYS A 139 3.33 -12.83 -4.51
N GLU A 140 3.56 -11.53 -4.70
CA GLU A 140 4.04 -10.98 -5.97
C GLU A 140 5.46 -11.45 -6.31
N ASN A 141 6.36 -11.45 -5.33
CA ASN A 141 7.74 -11.88 -5.57
C ASN A 141 7.85 -13.38 -5.83
N TYR A 142 7.02 -14.21 -5.20
CA TYR A 142 7.03 -15.66 -5.42
C TYR A 142 6.75 -15.98 -6.90
N GLU A 143 5.71 -15.37 -7.47
CA GLU A 143 5.37 -15.56 -8.89
C GLU A 143 6.49 -15.06 -9.81
N LEU A 144 7.11 -13.93 -9.51
CA LEU A 144 8.26 -13.44 -10.29
C LEU A 144 9.44 -14.43 -10.22
N ILE A 145 9.78 -14.91 -9.02
CA ILE A 145 10.86 -15.86 -8.81
C ILE A 145 10.59 -17.17 -9.54
N LYS A 146 9.39 -17.72 -9.43
CA LYS A 146 8.97 -18.94 -10.14
C LYS A 146 9.18 -18.79 -11.65
N ASN A 147 8.68 -17.70 -12.22
CA ASN A 147 8.84 -17.42 -13.65
C ASN A 147 10.30 -17.22 -14.09
N GLU A 148 11.16 -16.67 -13.22
CA GLU A 148 12.59 -16.52 -13.49
C GLU A 148 13.34 -17.85 -13.38
N LEU A 149 13.00 -18.71 -12.40
CA LEU A 149 13.55 -20.05 -12.25
C LEU A 149 13.18 -20.96 -13.43
N ASP A 150 11.93 -20.92 -13.89
CA ASP A 150 11.44 -21.67 -15.06
C ASP A 150 12.22 -21.29 -16.35
N ARG A 151 12.85 -20.10 -16.38
CA ARG A 151 13.69 -19.61 -17.49
C ARG A 151 15.19 -19.83 -17.28
N GLY A 152 15.59 -20.55 -16.24
CA GLY A 152 17.01 -20.80 -15.92
C GLY A 152 17.73 -19.61 -15.26
N GLY A 153 17.00 -18.77 -14.52
CA GLY A 153 17.55 -17.64 -13.76
C GLY A 153 18.47 -18.04 -12.60
N ASN A 154 19.09 -17.04 -11.95
CA ASN A 154 20.07 -17.27 -10.88
C ASN A 154 19.41 -17.65 -9.53
N CYS A 155 19.67 -18.87 -9.05
CA CYS A 155 19.07 -19.43 -7.84
C CYS A 155 19.52 -18.79 -6.52
N GLY A 156 20.74 -18.25 -6.42
CA GLY A 156 21.33 -17.87 -5.14
C GLY A 156 20.61 -16.72 -4.42
N GLY A 157 20.16 -15.71 -5.18
CA GLY A 157 19.38 -14.59 -4.66
C GLY A 157 17.98 -15.01 -4.20
N TYR A 158 17.34 -15.88 -4.96
CA TYR A 158 16.01 -16.40 -4.66
C TYR A 158 16.01 -17.31 -3.44
N TYR A 159 17.02 -18.19 -3.30
CA TYR A 159 17.17 -19.03 -2.11
C TYR A 159 17.17 -18.21 -0.82
N LYS A 160 17.98 -17.14 -0.77
CA LYS A 160 18.05 -16.25 0.40
C LYS A 160 16.71 -15.55 0.66
N TYR A 161 16.03 -15.10 -0.39
CA TYR A 161 14.73 -14.45 -0.28
C TYR A 161 13.65 -15.42 0.25
N LEU A 162 13.49 -16.58 -0.36
CA LEU A 162 12.49 -17.58 -0.01
C LEU A 162 12.69 -18.10 1.43
N THR A 163 13.94 -18.38 1.81
CA THR A 163 14.28 -18.84 3.17
C THR A 163 13.92 -17.77 4.21
N LYS A 164 14.32 -16.51 3.99
CA LYS A 164 14.04 -15.39 4.91
C LYS A 164 12.54 -15.14 5.08
N ASN A 165 11.74 -15.32 4.03
CA ASN A 165 10.32 -15.02 4.04
C ASN A 165 9.44 -16.26 4.30
N SER A 166 10.02 -17.42 4.63
CA SER A 166 9.26 -18.66 4.90
C SER A 166 8.23 -18.54 6.02
N ASN A 167 8.48 -17.71 7.04
CA ASN A 167 7.52 -17.44 8.10
C ASN A 167 6.30 -16.61 7.64
N ILE A 168 6.44 -15.82 6.57
CA ILE A 168 5.30 -15.12 5.95
C ILE A 168 4.34 -16.16 5.35
N TYR A 169 4.87 -17.20 4.70
CA TYR A 169 4.03 -18.28 4.17
C TYR A 169 3.24 -19.00 5.27
N LYS A 170 3.81 -19.22 6.46
CA LYS A 170 3.04 -19.78 7.60
C LYS A 170 1.81 -18.93 7.95
N THR A 171 1.92 -17.61 7.85
CA THR A 171 0.80 -16.69 8.06
C THR A 171 -0.25 -16.82 6.97
N ILE A 172 0.19 -17.01 5.72
CA ILE A 172 -0.68 -17.18 4.56
C ILE A 172 -1.41 -18.54 4.61
N SER A 173 -0.69 -19.63 4.91
CA SER A 173 -1.23 -20.99 4.97
C SER A 173 -2.29 -21.20 6.06
N LEU A 174 -2.30 -20.33 7.07
CA LEU A 174 -3.35 -20.31 8.11
C LEU A 174 -4.62 -19.57 7.66
N GLY A 175 -4.72 -19.15 6.40
CA GLY A 175 -5.98 -18.74 5.77
C GLY A 175 -6.10 -17.26 5.41
N CYS A 176 -5.02 -16.48 5.41
CA CYS A 176 -5.00 -15.04 5.08
C CYS A 176 -5.88 -14.12 5.94
N VAL A 177 -6.83 -14.67 6.69
CA VAL A 177 -7.73 -14.03 7.63
C VAL A 177 -7.36 -14.59 9.01
N GLN A 178 -6.77 -13.76 9.86
CA GLN A 178 -6.45 -14.17 11.23
C GLN A 178 -7.67 -13.91 12.15
N ASP A 179 -7.52 -14.22 13.43
CA ASP A 179 -8.57 -14.09 14.45
C ASP A 179 -9.17 -12.67 14.55
N ASP A 180 -8.50 -11.66 14.00
CA ASP A 180 -8.95 -10.26 13.95
C ASP A 180 -9.87 -9.93 12.77
N GLY A 181 -10.21 -10.92 11.93
CA GLY A 181 -11.11 -10.79 10.79
C GLY A 181 -10.53 -9.99 9.60
N ASN A 182 -9.24 -9.63 9.65
CA ASN A 182 -8.59 -8.86 8.59
C ASN A 182 -8.02 -9.78 7.51
N ASN A 183 -8.36 -9.52 6.24
CA ASN A 183 -7.79 -10.23 5.10
C ASN A 183 -6.45 -9.58 4.68
N TYR A 184 -5.35 -10.28 4.92
CA TYR A 184 -3.98 -9.84 4.62
C TYR A 184 -3.51 -10.14 3.20
N CYS A 185 -4.23 -10.99 2.46
CA CYS A 185 -3.81 -11.43 1.13
C CYS A 185 -4.31 -10.53 0.00
N LEU A 186 -5.11 -9.48 0.28
CA LEU A 186 -5.47 -8.41 -0.67
C LEU A 186 -5.91 -8.90 -2.07
N GLY A 187 -6.58 -10.06 -2.16
CA GLY A 187 -7.03 -10.63 -3.44
C GLY A 187 -6.02 -11.51 -4.19
N PHE A 188 -4.87 -11.85 -3.57
CA PHE A 188 -3.96 -12.89 -4.06
C PHE A 188 -4.50 -14.28 -3.68
N ASN A 189 -5.47 -14.77 -4.46
CA ASN A 189 -6.19 -16.01 -4.14
C ASN A 189 -5.28 -17.23 -4.11
N ASP A 190 -4.31 -17.34 -5.01
CA ASP A 190 -3.42 -18.51 -5.11
C ASP A 190 -2.25 -18.46 -4.13
N CYS A 191 -2.08 -17.37 -3.38
CA CYS A 191 -0.89 -17.20 -2.53
C CYS A 191 -0.78 -18.26 -1.42
N HIS A 192 -1.90 -18.90 -1.05
CA HIS A 192 -1.92 -20.04 -0.15
C HIS A 192 -1.19 -21.28 -0.69
N THR A 193 -0.93 -21.38 -1.99
CA THR A 193 -0.16 -22.47 -2.61
C THR A 193 1.33 -22.15 -2.75
N TYR A 194 1.74 -20.92 -2.41
CA TYR A 194 3.10 -20.43 -2.64
C TYR A 194 4.05 -20.90 -1.55
N ASN A 195 4.14 -22.20 -1.34
CA ASN A 195 5.08 -22.77 -0.39
C ASN A 195 6.51 -22.50 -0.88
N PRO A 196 7.38 -21.86 -0.08
CA PRO A 196 8.76 -21.60 -0.49
C PRO A 196 9.52 -22.90 -0.82
N GLN A 197 9.17 -24.03 -0.19
CA GLN A 197 9.81 -25.33 -0.46
C GLN A 197 9.55 -25.86 -1.86
N ASN A 198 8.57 -25.33 -2.59
CA ASN A 198 8.34 -25.75 -3.97
C ASN A 198 9.36 -25.15 -4.95
N LEU A 199 10.11 -24.12 -4.53
CA LEU A 199 11.09 -23.40 -5.35
C LEU A 199 12.52 -23.44 -4.77
N LEU A 200 12.71 -24.14 -3.65
CA LEU A 200 14.00 -24.35 -2.97
C LEU A 200 14.55 -25.74 -3.31
#